data_AF-A0A1A7YIE3-F1
#
_entry.id   AF-A0A1A7YIE3-F1
#
_cell.length_a   1.000
_cell.length_b   1.000
_cell.length_c   1.000
_cell.angle_alpha   90.00
_cell.angle_beta   90.00
_cell.angle_gamma   90.00
#
_symmetry.space_group_name_H-M   'P 1'
#
loop_
_entity.id
_entity.type
_entity.pdbx_description
1 polymer ?
#
loop_
_entity_poly.entity_id
_entity_poly.type
_entity_poly.pdbx_seq_one_letter_code
_entity_poly.pdbx_strand_id
1 'polypeptide(L)'
;MADPAEPAPGSAEGEKTERINDAELSLKGINMLLNNGFKESDELFRTYRNHSPLMSFGASFVSFLNAVMTFEEEKMQMAFEDLKATERLCESENAGVIETIKNKIKRSHTDSQRSGSAAVDRLQRQIIIADCQVYLAVLSFIKQELSAYIKGGWILRKAWKMYNKCYNDITHLQEGGKRRAPQQQGVPAPSSTSDPSGQGRSSSSGPSPSHRPDGISPE
;
A
#
# COMPACT_ATOMS: atom_id res chain seq x y z
N MET A 1 33.09 35.89 50.84
CA MET A 1 33.22 36.67 49.58
C MET A 1 33.15 35.66 48.45
N ALA A 2 32.31 35.96 47.47
CA ALA A 2 31.85 35.04 46.43
C ALA A 2 32.92 34.80 45.35
N ASP A 3 33.09 33.54 44.95
CA ASP A 3 33.70 33.16 43.68
C ASP A 3 32.67 33.33 42.56
N PRO A 4 33.04 33.94 41.41
CA PRO A 4 32.15 34.06 40.27
C PRO A 4 32.14 32.76 39.46
N ALA A 5 30.93 32.30 39.18
CA ALA A 5 30.61 31.12 38.39
C ALA A 5 31.16 31.17 36.95
N GLU A 6 31.77 30.06 36.53
CA GLU A 6 31.89 29.67 35.12
C GLU A 6 30.49 29.43 34.51
N PRO A 7 30.22 29.92 33.29
CA PRO A 7 29.16 29.38 32.46
C PRO A 7 29.75 28.65 31.24
N ALA A 8 29.66 27.33 31.24
CA ALA A 8 29.19 26.58 30.07
C ALA A 8 27.71 26.23 30.35
N PRO A 9 26.82 25.93 29.37
CA PRO A 9 27.10 25.44 28.01
C PRO A 9 26.16 25.98 26.91
N GLY A 10 26.43 25.59 25.66
CA GLY A 10 25.36 25.29 24.70
C GLY A 10 25.24 26.20 23.46
N SER A 11 25.47 25.59 22.30
CA SER A 11 24.71 25.84 21.07
C SER A 11 25.13 24.76 20.06
N ALA A 12 24.41 23.64 20.04
CA ALA A 12 23.33 23.42 19.08
C ALA A 12 23.87 23.01 17.69
N GLU A 13 24.49 21.84 17.62
CA GLU A 13 24.42 21.06 16.38
C GLU A 13 23.05 20.39 16.35
N GLY A 14 22.08 21.12 15.81
CA GLY A 14 20.80 20.56 15.43
C GLY A 14 21.04 19.54 14.33
N GLU A 15 21.08 18.27 14.71
CA GLU A 15 20.94 17.13 13.82
C GLU A 15 19.61 17.31 13.08
N LYS A 16 19.67 17.88 11.87
CA LYS A 16 18.56 17.85 10.93
C LYS A 16 18.38 16.39 10.57
N THR A 17 17.56 15.67 11.32
CA THR A 17 16.99 14.41 10.88
C THR A 17 16.15 14.74 9.64
N GLU A 18 16.79 14.70 8.47
CA GLU A 18 16.06 14.64 7.20
C GLU A 18 15.06 13.51 7.36
N ARG A 19 13.77 13.82 7.21
CA ARG A 19 12.73 12.80 7.20
C ARG A 19 12.98 11.96 5.96
N ILE A 20 13.62 10.82 6.14
CA ILE A 20 13.87 9.85 5.08
C ILE A 20 12.52 9.45 4.50
N ASN A 21 12.38 9.60 3.18
CA ASN A 21 11.20 9.14 2.47
C ASN A 21 11.43 7.69 2.03
N ASP A 22 10.90 6.75 2.80
CA ASP A 22 11.07 5.32 2.56
C ASP A 22 10.70 4.88 1.14
N ALA A 23 9.65 5.48 0.56
CA ALA A 23 9.20 5.11 -0.78
C ALA A 23 10.23 5.53 -1.85
N GLU A 24 10.80 6.73 -1.72
CA GLU A 24 11.84 7.22 -2.61
C GLU A 24 13.14 6.44 -2.45
N LEU A 25 13.52 6.15 -1.21
CA LEU A 25 14.71 5.37 -0.90
C LEU A 25 14.59 3.92 -1.40
N SER A 26 13.41 3.30 -1.22
CA SER A 26 13.10 1.98 -1.77
C SER A 26 13.12 1.98 -3.28
N LEU A 27 12.53 2.98 -3.93
CA LEU A 27 12.58 3.13 -5.38
C LEU A 27 14.02 3.18 -5.89
N LYS A 28 14.90 3.95 -5.21
CA LYS A 28 16.32 4.02 -5.53
C LYS A 28 17.00 2.64 -5.40
N GLY A 29 16.77 1.92 -4.30
CA GLY A 29 17.34 0.59 -4.09
C GLY A 29 16.87 -0.43 -5.12
N ILE A 30 15.59 -0.42 -5.49
CA ILE A 30 15.06 -1.29 -6.55
C ILE A 30 15.63 -0.91 -7.92
N ASN A 31 15.76 0.39 -8.23
CA ASN A 31 16.36 0.84 -9.48
C ASN A 31 17.81 0.37 -9.61
N MET A 32 18.60 0.45 -8.54
CA MET A 32 19.96 -0.10 -8.51
C MET A 32 19.95 -1.60 -8.83
N LEU A 33 19.09 -2.35 -8.15
CA LEU A 33 18.97 -3.80 -8.31
C LEU A 33 18.65 -4.21 -9.76
N LEU A 34 17.70 -3.50 -10.40
CA LEU A 34 17.30 -3.75 -11.78
C LEU A 34 18.38 -3.34 -12.80
N ASN A 35 19.29 -2.45 -12.43
CA ASN A 35 20.41 -2.00 -13.25
C ASN A 35 21.74 -2.67 -12.88
N ASN A 36 21.70 -3.93 -12.42
CA ASN A 36 22.85 -4.75 -12.01
C ASN A 36 23.65 -4.22 -10.80
N GLY A 37 23.17 -3.18 -10.11
CA GLY A 37 23.74 -2.65 -8.87
C GLY A 37 23.28 -3.46 -7.65
N PHE A 38 23.56 -4.77 -7.63
CA PHE A 38 23.14 -5.68 -6.55
C PHE A 38 23.77 -5.31 -5.22
N LYS A 39 25.07 -4.99 -5.22
CA LYS A 39 25.81 -4.69 -4.00
C LYS A 39 25.37 -3.37 -3.38
N GLU A 40 25.18 -2.36 -4.22
CA GLU A 40 24.72 -1.03 -3.83
C GLU A 40 23.29 -1.08 -3.27
N SER A 41 22.42 -1.87 -3.90
CA SER A 41 21.06 -2.12 -3.42
C SER A 41 21.05 -2.84 -2.07
N ASP A 42 21.85 -3.91 -1.93
CA ASP A 42 21.97 -4.66 -0.67
C ASP A 42 22.49 -3.76 0.46
N GLU A 43 23.55 -2.99 0.23
CA GLU A 43 24.10 -2.04 1.20
C GLU A 43 23.06 -0.99 1.62
N LEU A 44 22.32 -0.41 0.66
CA LEU A 44 21.25 0.54 0.94
C LEU A 44 20.18 -0.09 1.82
N PHE A 45 19.61 -1.22 1.42
CA PHE A 45 18.51 -1.81 2.17
C PHE A 45 18.95 -2.35 3.54
N ARG A 46 20.17 -2.88 3.67
CA ARG A 46 20.73 -3.29 4.97
C ARG A 46 20.89 -2.11 5.92
N THR A 47 21.39 -0.98 5.42
CA THR A 47 21.58 0.25 6.22
C THR A 47 20.27 0.71 6.85
N TYR A 48 19.16 0.62 6.12
CA TYR A 48 17.86 1.09 6.57
C TYR A 48 16.90 -0.04 6.99
N ARG A 49 17.38 -1.28 7.14
CA ARG A 49 16.54 -2.47 7.39
C ARG A 49 15.61 -2.33 8.60
N ASN A 50 16.08 -1.62 9.63
CA ASN A 50 15.34 -1.41 10.88
C ASN A 50 14.60 -0.07 10.93
N HIS A 51 14.62 0.70 9.85
CA HIS A 51 13.99 2.02 9.80
C HIS A 51 12.47 1.91 9.62
N SER A 52 12.01 1.00 8.76
CA SER A 52 10.58 0.80 8.53
C SER A 52 10.27 -0.58 7.94
N PRO A 53 8.99 -1.02 7.95
CA PRO A 53 8.59 -2.26 7.31
C PRO A 53 8.93 -2.31 5.81
N LEU A 54 8.87 -1.16 5.13
CA LEU A 54 9.17 -1.09 3.70
C LEU A 54 10.66 -1.33 3.43
N MET A 55 11.53 -0.72 4.22
CA MET A 55 12.97 -0.92 4.11
C MET A 55 13.38 -2.33 4.56
N SER A 56 12.76 -2.86 5.62
CA SER A 56 12.92 -4.25 6.04
C SER A 56 12.57 -5.21 4.91
N PHE A 57 11.43 -4.98 4.25
CA PHE A 57 10.99 -5.79 3.12
C PHE A 57 11.95 -5.71 1.94
N GLY A 58 12.44 -4.52 1.58
CA GLY A 58 13.43 -4.36 0.52
C GLY A 58 14.72 -5.17 0.76
N ALA A 59 15.24 -5.16 1.99
CA ALA A 59 16.39 -6.01 2.35
C ALA A 59 16.07 -7.50 2.24
N SER A 60 14.91 -7.93 2.72
CA SER A 60 14.47 -9.33 2.62
C SER A 60 14.24 -9.76 1.16
N PHE A 61 13.81 -8.83 0.30
CA PHE A 61 13.64 -9.06 -1.14
C PHE A 61 14.98 -9.24 -1.86
N VAL A 62 16.01 -8.47 -1.51
CA VAL A 62 17.37 -8.66 -2.04
C VAL A 62 17.94 -10.02 -1.61
N SER A 63 17.81 -10.39 -0.33
CA SER A 63 18.17 -11.73 0.15
C SER A 63 17.45 -12.84 -0.62
N PHE A 64 16.14 -12.69 -0.84
CA PHE A 64 15.33 -13.62 -1.61
C PHE A 64 15.80 -13.74 -3.06
N LEU A 65 16.04 -12.63 -3.75
CA LEU A 65 16.53 -12.64 -5.13
C LEU A 65 17.89 -13.32 -5.24
N ASN A 66 18.82 -13.02 -4.33
CA ASN A 66 20.11 -13.69 -4.28
C ASN A 66 19.94 -15.21 -4.12
N ALA A 67 19.06 -15.65 -3.21
CA ALA A 67 18.79 -17.07 -2.99
C ALA A 67 18.23 -17.78 -4.24
N VAL A 68 17.24 -17.19 -4.93
CA VAL A 68 16.59 -17.83 -6.09
C VAL A 68 17.43 -17.76 -7.37
N MET A 69 18.41 -16.87 -7.45
CA MET A 69 19.33 -16.80 -8.57
C MET A 69 20.49 -17.80 -8.42
N THR A 70 20.97 -18.04 -7.20
CA THR A 70 22.13 -18.92 -6.98
C THR A 70 21.76 -20.35 -6.58
N PHE A 71 20.54 -20.58 -6.09
CA PHE A 71 20.07 -21.89 -5.61
C PHE A 71 20.92 -22.48 -4.46
N GLU A 72 21.60 -21.64 -3.68
CA GLU A 72 22.36 -22.07 -2.50
C GLU A 72 21.41 -22.25 -1.31
N GLU A 73 21.44 -23.41 -0.64
CA GLU A 73 20.53 -23.73 0.47
C GLU A 73 20.69 -22.76 1.64
N GLU A 74 21.93 -22.35 1.94
CA GLU A 74 22.23 -21.40 3.01
C GLU A 74 21.58 -20.03 2.73
N LYS A 75 21.62 -19.58 1.47
CA LYS A 75 20.98 -18.32 1.06
C LYS A 75 19.46 -18.46 1.07
N MET A 76 18.92 -19.60 0.65
CA MET A 76 17.48 -19.88 0.73
C MET A 76 16.97 -19.86 2.17
N GLN A 77 17.71 -20.45 3.10
CA GLN A 77 17.39 -20.44 4.53
C GLN A 77 17.48 -19.02 5.12
N MET A 78 18.53 -18.26 4.78
CA MET A 78 18.65 -16.86 5.19
C MET A 78 17.49 -16.00 4.67
N ALA A 79 17.14 -16.13 3.39
CA ALA A 79 16.00 -15.43 2.81
C ALA A 79 14.67 -15.80 3.49
N PHE A 80 14.48 -17.08 3.83
CA PHE A 80 13.31 -17.54 4.58
C PHE A 80 13.20 -16.84 5.94
N GLU A 81 14.31 -16.76 6.69
CA GLU A 81 14.37 -16.11 8.00
C GLU A 81 14.13 -14.60 7.91
N ASP A 82 14.75 -13.95 6.92
CA ASP A 82 14.59 -12.53 6.65
C ASP A 82 13.13 -12.17 6.33
N LEU A 83 12.48 -12.94 5.45
CA LEU A 83 11.06 -12.76 5.12
C LEU A 83 10.19 -12.94 6.36
N LYS A 84 10.45 -13.98 7.17
CA LYS A 84 9.73 -14.21 8.43
C LYS A 84 9.92 -13.09 9.44
N ALA A 85 11.10 -12.48 9.50
CA ALA A 85 11.36 -11.34 10.36
C ALA A 85 10.54 -10.11 9.93
N THR A 86 10.51 -9.81 8.63
CA THR A 86 9.70 -8.73 8.07
C THR A 86 8.20 -8.93 8.32
N GLU A 87 7.69 -10.17 8.20
CA GLU A 87 6.29 -10.48 8.54
C GLU A 87 5.95 -10.12 9.99
N ARG A 88 6.80 -10.53 10.94
CA ARG A 88 6.59 -10.24 12.37
C ARG A 88 6.66 -8.73 12.66
N LEU A 89 7.55 -8.01 11.98
CA LEU A 89 7.62 -6.55 12.07
C LEU A 89 6.30 -5.92 11.62
N CYS A 90 5.69 -6.40 10.54
CA CYS A 90 4.40 -5.91 10.06
C CYS A 90 3.22 -6.28 10.98
N GLU A 91 3.26 -7.45 11.62
CA GLU A 91 2.20 -7.95 12.52
C GLU A 91 2.21 -7.27 13.90
N SER A 92 3.39 -7.09 14.50
CA SER A 92 3.56 -6.55 15.86
C SER A 92 2.96 -5.16 16.05
N GLU A 93 3.06 -4.31 15.03
CA GLU A 93 2.52 -2.95 15.08
C GLU A 93 1.00 -2.90 14.85
N ASN A 94 0.45 -3.90 14.16
CA ASN A 94 -1.00 -4.04 13.99
C ASN A 94 -1.68 -4.53 15.28
N ALA A 95 -0.99 -5.30 16.13
CA ALA A 95 -1.53 -5.80 17.40
C ALA A 95 -1.66 -4.69 18.46
N GLY A 96 -0.72 -3.74 18.54
CA GLY A 96 -0.75 -2.63 19.49
C GLY A 96 -1.93 -1.64 19.30
N VAL A 97 -2.60 -1.69 18.15
CA VAL A 97 -3.75 -0.81 17.85
C VAL A 97 -5.03 -1.29 18.53
N ILE A 98 -5.17 -2.59 18.84
CA ILE A 98 -6.37 -3.14 19.51
C ILE A 98 -6.52 -2.55 20.92
N GLU A 99 -5.41 -2.28 21.60
CA GLU A 99 -5.40 -1.69 22.95
C GLU A 99 -5.76 -0.19 22.94
N THR A 100 -5.48 0.50 21.83
CA THR A 100 -5.76 1.94 21.66
C THR A 100 -7.19 2.24 21.20
N ILE A 101 -7.84 1.30 20.49
CA ILE A 101 -9.24 1.44 20.02
C ILE A 101 -10.22 1.59 21.19
N LYS A 102 -9.94 0.94 22.33
CA LYS A 102 -10.78 1.05 23.53
C LYS A 102 -10.89 2.48 24.08
N ASN A 103 -9.92 3.36 23.78
CA ASN A 103 -9.87 4.74 24.29
C ASN A 103 -10.31 5.82 23.27
N LYS A 104 -10.51 5.49 21.99
CA LYS A 104 -10.76 6.47 20.91
C LYS A 104 -12.22 6.70 20.52
N ILE A 105 -13.16 5.90 21.00
CA ILE A 105 -14.60 6.11 20.73
C ILE A 105 -15.14 7.41 21.36
N LYS A 106 -14.38 8.07 22.24
CA LYS A 106 -14.82 9.27 22.99
C LYS A 106 -14.44 10.63 22.36
N ARG A 107 -13.75 10.72 21.22
CA ARG A 107 -13.40 12.03 20.61
C ARG A 107 -13.74 12.10 19.13
N SER A 108 -14.70 12.97 18.85
CA SER A 108 -15.33 13.23 17.56
C SER A 108 -14.53 14.25 16.72
N HIS A 109 -14.65 14.10 15.39
CA HIS A 109 -14.79 15.20 14.43
C HIS A 109 -13.59 16.11 14.06
N THR A 110 -12.33 15.67 14.20
CA THR A 110 -11.16 16.41 13.67
C THR A 110 -10.13 15.56 12.88
N ASP A 111 -10.42 14.27 12.63
CA ASP A 111 -9.41 13.26 12.28
C ASP A 111 -9.49 12.66 10.85
N SER A 112 -10.10 13.35 9.87
CA SER A 112 -10.27 12.76 8.52
C SER A 112 -8.94 12.53 7.78
N GLN A 113 -7.99 13.46 7.86
CA GLN A 113 -6.68 13.36 7.20
C GLN A 113 -5.74 12.36 7.90
N ARG A 114 -5.79 12.29 9.24
CA ARG A 114 -5.00 11.35 10.05
C ARG A 114 -5.48 9.89 9.89
N SER A 115 -6.78 9.72 9.67
CA SER A 115 -7.40 8.42 9.39
C SER A 115 -6.99 7.84 8.03
N GLY A 116 -6.86 8.69 6.99
CA GLY A 116 -6.41 8.28 5.66
C GLY A 116 -4.99 7.73 5.66
N SER A 117 -4.04 8.45 6.27
CA SER A 117 -2.64 8.01 6.38
C SER A 117 -2.51 6.68 7.13
N ALA A 118 -3.21 6.53 8.26
CA ALA A 118 -3.18 5.28 9.03
C ALA A 118 -3.79 4.08 8.28
N ALA A 119 -4.78 4.33 7.42
CA ALA A 119 -5.36 3.29 6.57
C ALA A 119 -4.37 2.84 5.48
N VAL A 120 -3.65 3.78 4.86
CA VAL A 120 -2.60 3.48 3.87
C VAL A 120 -1.47 2.68 4.51
N ASP A 121 -0.99 3.09 5.70
CA ASP A 121 0.08 2.37 6.41
C ASP A 121 -0.33 0.93 6.75
N ARG A 122 -1.58 0.73 7.18
CA ARG A 122 -2.12 -0.61 7.46
C ARG A 122 -2.19 -1.45 6.20
N LEU A 123 -2.63 -0.88 5.08
CA LEU A 123 -2.69 -1.57 3.79
C LEU A 123 -1.30 -1.96 3.30
N GLN A 124 -0.34 -1.04 3.37
CA GLN A 124 1.05 -1.30 3.00
C GLN A 124 1.62 -2.50 3.77
N ARG A 125 1.40 -2.57 5.09
CA ARG A 125 1.84 -3.72 5.91
C ARG A 125 1.17 -5.03 5.51
N GLN A 126 -0.13 -5.01 5.20
CA GLN A 126 -0.84 -6.21 4.75
C GLN A 126 -0.34 -6.70 3.39
N ILE A 127 -0.03 -5.77 2.48
CA ILE A 127 0.57 -6.08 1.18
C ILE A 127 1.96 -6.69 1.37
N ILE A 128 2.82 -6.08 2.21
CA ILE A 128 4.15 -6.62 2.52
C ILE A 128 4.05 -8.05 3.07
N ILE A 129 3.14 -8.33 4.01
CA ILE A 129 2.96 -9.71 4.51
C ILE A 129 2.50 -10.64 3.38
N ALA A 130 1.60 -10.19 2.50
CA ALA A 130 1.16 -10.99 1.36
C ALA A 130 2.32 -11.31 0.40
N ASP A 131 3.17 -10.33 0.10
CA ASP A 131 4.38 -10.51 -0.72
C ASP A 131 5.35 -11.50 -0.06
N CYS A 132 5.59 -11.37 1.26
CA CYS A 132 6.40 -12.33 1.99
C CYS A 132 5.86 -13.76 1.86
N GLN A 133 4.53 -13.96 1.96
CA GLN A 133 3.92 -15.27 1.76
C GLN A 133 4.17 -15.80 0.34
N VAL A 134 4.06 -14.96 -0.70
CA VAL A 134 4.39 -15.36 -2.08
C VAL A 134 5.84 -15.82 -2.19
N TYR A 135 6.79 -15.06 -1.68
CA TYR A 135 8.21 -15.41 -1.75
C TYR A 135 8.54 -16.67 -0.96
N LEU A 136 7.92 -16.88 0.21
CA LEU A 136 8.04 -18.13 0.97
C LEU A 136 7.46 -19.34 0.21
N ALA A 137 6.38 -19.15 -0.54
CA ALA A 137 5.83 -20.21 -1.40
C ALA A 137 6.81 -20.53 -2.53
N VAL A 138 7.41 -19.52 -3.17
CA VAL A 138 8.43 -19.71 -4.21
C VAL A 138 9.64 -20.46 -3.67
N LEU A 139 10.18 -20.08 -2.50
CA LEU A 139 11.27 -20.82 -1.86
C LEU A 139 10.90 -22.28 -1.59
N SER A 140 9.64 -22.57 -1.24
CA SER A 140 9.16 -23.94 -1.05
C SER A 140 9.11 -24.71 -2.38
N PHE A 141 8.70 -24.06 -3.47
CA PHE A 141 8.64 -24.69 -4.79
C PHE A 141 10.02 -25.02 -5.37
N ILE A 142 11.03 -24.21 -5.07
CA ILE A 142 12.41 -24.44 -5.54
C ILE A 142 13.00 -25.74 -5.00
N LYS A 143 12.55 -26.21 -3.83
CA LYS A 143 13.05 -27.47 -3.22
C LYS A 143 12.70 -28.72 -4.02
N GLN A 144 11.74 -28.65 -4.93
CA GLN A 144 11.31 -29.76 -5.79
C GLN A 144 10.81 -31.02 -5.08
N GLU A 145 10.38 -30.90 -3.82
CA GLU A 145 9.80 -32.01 -3.05
C GLU A 145 8.26 -31.96 -3.06
N LEU A 146 7.60 -33.12 -3.11
CA LEU A 146 6.14 -33.20 -3.11
C LEU A 146 5.51 -32.52 -1.89
N SER A 147 6.09 -32.74 -0.71
CA SER A 147 5.69 -32.09 0.55
C SER A 147 5.85 -30.57 0.49
N ALA A 148 6.94 -30.10 -0.12
CA ALA A 148 7.22 -28.68 -0.29
C ALA A 148 6.26 -28.01 -1.29
N TYR A 149 5.85 -28.71 -2.35
CA TYR A 149 4.79 -28.23 -3.26
C TYR A 149 3.44 -28.08 -2.57
N ILE A 150 3.05 -29.05 -1.73
CA ILE A 150 1.80 -28.97 -0.96
C ILE A 150 1.84 -27.77 -0.01
N LYS A 151 2.94 -27.62 0.73
CA LYS A 151 3.16 -26.50 1.65
C LYS A 151 3.15 -25.16 0.91
N GLY A 152 3.90 -25.05 -0.19
CA GLY A 152 3.97 -23.85 -1.01
C GLY A 152 2.61 -23.47 -1.59
N GLY A 153 1.82 -24.45 -2.07
CA GLY A 153 0.46 -24.21 -2.56
C GLY A 153 -0.48 -23.69 -1.48
N TRP A 154 -0.37 -24.20 -0.24
CA TRP A 154 -1.16 -23.70 0.89
C TRP A 154 -0.78 -22.27 1.29
N ILE A 155 0.52 -21.98 1.33
CA ILE A 155 1.04 -20.62 1.58
C ILE A 155 0.57 -19.66 0.48
N LEU A 156 0.63 -20.07 -0.79
CA LEU A 156 0.18 -19.26 -1.92
C LEU A 156 -1.33 -18.96 -1.84
N ARG A 157 -2.14 -19.94 -1.43
CA ARG A 157 -3.57 -19.74 -1.15
C ARG A 157 -3.80 -18.73 -0.03
N LYS A 158 -2.96 -18.74 1.02
CA LYS A 158 -3.02 -17.73 2.09
C LYS A 158 -2.69 -16.34 1.55
N ALA A 159 -1.62 -16.20 0.77
CA ALA A 159 -1.22 -14.94 0.14
C ALA A 159 -2.34 -14.35 -0.73
N TRP A 160 -2.96 -15.18 -1.59
CA TRP A 160 -4.12 -14.77 -2.39
C TRP A 160 -5.21 -14.14 -1.53
N LYS A 161 -5.55 -14.77 -0.40
CA LYS A 161 -6.64 -14.28 0.48
C LYS A 161 -6.31 -12.92 1.07
N MET A 162 -5.04 -12.70 1.40
CA MET A 162 -4.56 -11.42 1.89
C MET A 162 -4.63 -10.34 0.82
N TYR A 163 -4.18 -10.61 -0.41
CA TYR A 163 -4.32 -9.66 -1.51
C TYR A 163 -5.77 -9.33 -1.82
N ASN A 164 -6.64 -10.34 -1.90
CA ASN A 164 -8.06 -10.11 -2.19
C ASN A 164 -8.73 -9.25 -1.12
N LYS A 165 -8.35 -9.46 0.15
CA LYS A 165 -8.79 -8.58 1.24
C LYS A 165 -8.27 -7.14 1.03
N CYS A 166 -6.98 -6.96 0.74
CA CYS A 166 -6.40 -5.64 0.48
C CYS A 166 -7.09 -4.95 -0.70
N TYR A 167 -7.36 -5.68 -1.78
CA TYR A 167 -8.07 -5.18 -2.96
C TYR A 167 -9.48 -4.69 -2.60
N ASN A 168 -10.24 -5.47 -1.83
CA ASN A 168 -11.56 -5.07 -1.37
C ASN A 168 -11.50 -3.82 -0.46
N ASP A 169 -10.54 -3.78 0.47
CA ASP A 169 -10.33 -2.64 1.36
C ASP A 169 -10.01 -1.35 0.56
N ILE A 170 -9.12 -1.44 -0.44
CA ILE A 170 -8.78 -0.32 -1.34
C ILE A 170 -10.00 0.14 -2.11
N THR A 171 -10.76 -0.80 -2.69
CA THR A 171 -11.97 -0.50 -3.47
C THR A 171 -12.99 0.26 -2.62
N HIS A 172 -13.26 -0.21 -1.41
CA HIS A 172 -14.17 0.47 -0.47
C HIS A 172 -13.69 1.87 -0.08
N LEU A 173 -12.39 2.05 0.16
CA LEU A 173 -11.83 3.38 0.47
C LEU A 173 -11.99 4.35 -0.71
N GLN A 174 -11.78 3.89 -1.93
CA GLN A 174 -11.95 4.70 -3.14
C GLN A 174 -13.42 5.08 -3.39
N GLU A 175 -14.35 4.14 -3.22
CA GLU A 175 -15.78 4.39 -3.34
C GLU A 175 -16.29 5.35 -2.26
N GLY A 176 -15.82 5.19 -1.02
CA GLY A 176 -16.12 6.10 0.09
C GLY A 176 -15.59 7.52 -0.14
N GLY A 177 -14.43 7.65 -0.79
CA GLY A 177 -13.87 8.94 -1.21
C GLY A 177 -14.70 9.63 -2.30
N LYS A 178 -15.15 8.89 -3.31
CA LYS A 178 -16.00 9.43 -4.40
C LYS A 178 -17.35 9.94 -3.89
N ARG A 179 -17.93 9.31 -2.88
CA ARG A 179 -19.20 9.75 -2.25
C ARG A 179 -19.04 10.99 -1.35
N ARG A 180 -17.82 11.36 -0.96
CA ARG A 180 -17.51 12.51 -0.09
C ARG A 180 -17.01 13.76 -0.83
N ALA A 181 -16.73 13.68 -2.14
CA ALA A 181 -16.53 14.86 -2.96
C ALA A 181 -17.87 15.60 -3.11
N PRO A 182 -17.99 16.88 -2.71
CA PRO A 182 -19.27 17.57 -2.77
C PRO A 182 -19.70 17.79 -4.21
N GLN A 183 -20.99 17.55 -4.47
CA GLN A 183 -21.77 18.37 -5.42
C GLN A 183 -21.52 19.85 -5.09
N GLN A 184 -20.52 20.45 -5.73
CA GLN A 184 -20.29 21.89 -5.72
C GLN A 184 -20.39 22.35 -7.17
N GLN A 185 -21.63 22.43 -7.67
CA GLN A 185 -22.10 23.39 -8.68
C GLN A 185 -23.52 23.00 -9.12
N GLY A 186 -24.49 23.67 -8.51
CA GLY A 186 -25.88 23.74 -8.94
C GLY A 186 -26.39 25.10 -8.52
N VAL A 187 -26.01 26.12 -9.29
CA VAL A 187 -26.43 27.52 -9.15
C VAL A 187 -27.97 27.57 -9.00
N PRO A 188 -28.55 28.35 -8.07
CA PRO A 188 -29.99 28.54 -8.07
C PRO A 188 -30.37 29.30 -9.34
N ALA A 189 -31.22 28.69 -10.17
CA ALA A 189 -31.73 29.30 -11.39
C ALA A 189 -32.46 30.62 -11.08
N PRO A 190 -32.30 31.69 -11.89
CA PRO A 190 -33.08 32.90 -11.70
C PRO A 190 -34.54 32.64 -12.07
N SER A 191 -35.42 33.03 -11.15
CA SER A 191 -36.88 33.07 -11.29
C SER A 191 -37.29 33.81 -12.57
N SER A 192 -37.80 33.06 -13.54
CA SER A 192 -38.40 33.60 -14.76
C SER A 192 -39.90 33.73 -14.54
N THR A 193 -40.37 34.96 -14.37
CA THR A 193 -41.78 35.33 -14.40
C THR A 193 -42.35 35.02 -15.79
N SER A 194 -43.34 34.14 -15.86
CA SER A 194 -44.09 33.80 -17.06
C SER A 194 -45.25 34.78 -17.25
N ASP A 195 -45.24 35.51 -18.36
CA ASP A 195 -46.44 36.12 -18.95
C ASP A 195 -46.77 35.40 -20.28
N PRO A 196 -48.04 35.07 -20.56
CA PRO A 196 -48.41 34.27 -21.72
C PRO A 196 -48.91 35.15 -22.87
N SER A 197 -48.40 34.96 -24.09
CA SER A 197 -49.05 35.50 -25.30
C SER A 197 -48.52 34.84 -26.57
N GLY A 198 -49.43 34.22 -27.33
CA GLY A 198 -49.42 34.36 -28.79
C GLY A 198 -48.88 33.21 -29.63
N GLN A 199 -49.83 32.34 -30.03
CA GLN A 199 -50.04 31.86 -31.40
C GLN A 199 -48.98 31.00 -32.11
N GLY A 200 -49.43 29.82 -32.56
CA GLY A 200 -49.15 29.37 -33.94
C GLY A 200 -48.81 27.89 -34.15
N ARG A 201 -49.86 27.07 -34.38
CA ARG A 201 -49.97 26.03 -35.44
C ARG A 201 -48.86 24.95 -35.56
N SER A 202 -49.06 23.73 -35.05
CA SER A 202 -49.80 22.57 -35.63
C SER A 202 -48.94 21.57 -36.45
N SER A 203 -48.88 20.32 -35.94
CA SER A 203 -48.88 19.00 -36.63
C SER A 203 -47.70 18.64 -37.58
N SER A 204 -47.12 17.43 -37.65
CA SER A 204 -47.58 16.07 -37.32
C SER A 204 -46.43 15.03 -37.36
N SER A 205 -46.42 14.13 -36.36
CA SER A 205 -46.16 12.67 -36.35
C SER A 205 -45.23 11.91 -37.32
N GLY A 206 -44.22 11.23 -36.73
CA GLY A 206 -43.93 9.78 -36.87
C GLY A 206 -42.76 9.35 -37.76
N PRO A 207 -42.28 8.07 -37.70
CA PRO A 207 -42.12 7.15 -36.57
C PRO A 207 -40.71 6.45 -36.52
N SER A 208 -40.42 5.70 -35.44
CA SER A 208 -39.30 4.71 -35.36
C SER A 208 -39.51 3.52 -36.32
N PRO A 209 -38.48 2.70 -36.67
CA PRO A 209 -38.17 1.51 -35.85
C PRO A 209 -36.72 0.93 -35.90
N SER A 210 -36.41 0.15 -34.85
CA SER A 210 -35.52 -1.02 -34.70
C SER A 210 -34.47 -1.43 -35.75
N HIS A 211 -33.30 -1.91 -35.30
CA HIS A 211 -32.83 -3.30 -35.54
C HIS A 211 -31.58 -3.68 -34.72
N ARG A 212 -31.60 -4.91 -34.17
CA ARG A 212 -30.48 -5.67 -33.57
C ARG A 212 -29.36 -5.95 -34.58
N PRO A 213 -28.21 -6.46 -34.11
CA PRO A 213 -27.68 -7.67 -34.73
C PRO A 213 -27.38 -8.78 -33.72
N ASP A 214 -27.90 -9.97 -34.04
CA ASP A 214 -27.50 -11.27 -33.53
C ASP A 214 -26.23 -11.74 -34.26
N GLY A 215 -25.21 -12.18 -33.51
CA GLY A 215 -24.59 -13.51 -33.59
C GLY A 215 -23.78 -13.99 -34.82
N ILE A 216 -22.65 -14.64 -34.46
CA ILE A 216 -21.98 -15.81 -35.10
C ILE A 216 -20.96 -15.49 -36.23
N SER A 217 -19.79 -16.15 -36.38
CA SER A 217 -19.06 -17.23 -35.68
C SER A 217 -17.59 -17.23 -36.18
N PRO A 218 -16.64 -17.95 -35.55
CA PRO A 218 -15.23 -17.96 -35.94
C PRO A 218 -14.86 -19.12 -36.88
N GLU A 219 -13.75 -18.92 -37.62
CA GLU A 219 -12.82 -19.98 -38.06
C GLU A 219 -11.59 -19.99 -37.13
#